data_AF-A0A067BEI9-F1
#
_entry.id   AF-A0A067BEI9-F1
#
_cell.length_a   1.000
_cell.length_b   1.000
_cell.length_c   1.000
_cell.angle_alpha   90.00
_cell.angle_beta   90.00
_cell.angle_gamma   90.00
#
_symmetry.space_group_name_H-M   'P 1'
#
loop_
_entity.id
_entity.type
_entity.pdbx_description
1 polymer ?
#
loop_
_entity_poly.entity_id
_entity_poly.type
_entity_poly.pdbx_seq_one_letter_code
_entity_poly.pdbx_strand_id
1 'polypeptide(L)'
;MAKNVVGLVILFVGFWGNANLQTLTTYLHQTPSFNLGYYVYCGPAQLASIVGIMTATLIQMWFNPRLVTQTWLLLVFSLVNWFLVFALEAFVFPRMSSSVPGPCGLATSTGCLQYTAIKRNFYLSAVASSGVVLVAIGCVYLISLKQRKTGHVVPSAHSVLTYLRVPDLRSTVTSLEGCLQHNNAASDDVGIDAGILLTKNMLQVSDTVLTRTTNVQYELIYRLLPTTFLKRLYSSTVGSMLVVHIEKRALTHVSSYKYLHEMGIGGGDGLSGYFV
;
A
#
# COMPACT_ATOMS: atom_id res chain seq x y z
N MET A 1 -4.73 2.27 9.25
CA MET A 1 -4.00 1.79 8.06
C MET A 1 -4.26 0.27 7.81
N ALA A 2 -5.45 -0.24 8.17
CA ALA A 2 -5.95 -1.61 7.97
C ALA A 2 -6.21 -2.00 6.50
N LYS A 3 -6.07 -1.07 5.56
CA LYS A 3 -6.13 -1.35 4.12
C LYS A 3 -4.95 -2.21 3.65
N ASN A 4 -3.88 -2.31 4.44
CA ASN A 4 -2.63 -2.96 4.03
C ASN A 4 -2.71 -4.50 4.02
N VAL A 5 -3.22 -5.13 5.08
CA VAL A 5 -3.31 -6.60 5.16
C VAL A 5 -4.45 -7.12 4.29
N VAL A 6 -5.62 -6.46 4.36
CA VAL A 6 -6.78 -6.81 3.53
C VAL A 6 -6.46 -6.65 2.04
N GLY A 7 -5.74 -5.59 1.66
CA GLY A 7 -5.31 -5.36 0.29
C GLY A 7 -4.40 -6.47 -0.25
N LEU A 8 -3.41 -6.92 0.53
CA LEU A 8 -2.54 -8.04 0.16
C LEU A 8 -3.31 -9.35 -0.01
N VAL A 9 -4.28 -9.63 0.89
CA VAL A 9 -5.14 -10.80 0.78
C VAL A 9 -5.99 -10.75 -0.48
N ILE A 10 -6.60 -9.59 -0.79
CA ILE A 10 -7.38 -9.40 -2.01
C ILE A 10 -6.52 -9.60 -3.27
N LEU A 11 -5.29 -9.07 -3.27
CA LEU A 11 -4.33 -9.26 -4.35
C LEU A 11 -3.97 -10.73 -4.57
N PHE A 12 -3.71 -11.46 -3.48
CA PHE A 12 -3.40 -12.88 -3.52
C PHE A 12 -4.59 -13.68 -4.06
N VAL A 13 -5.79 -13.46 -3.53
CA VAL A 13 -7.02 -14.14 -3.99
C VAL A 13 -7.33 -13.79 -5.45
N GLY A 14 -7.12 -12.53 -5.85
CA GLY A 14 -7.32 -12.09 -7.23
C GLY A 14 -6.41 -12.79 -8.22
N PHE A 15 -5.11 -12.90 -7.92
CA PHE A 15 -4.17 -13.63 -8.78
C PHE A 15 -4.34 -15.15 -8.72
N TRP A 16 -4.66 -15.71 -7.56
CA TRP A 16 -4.94 -17.15 -7.41
C TRP A 16 -6.19 -17.56 -8.20
N GLY A 17 -7.24 -16.75 -8.16
CA GLY A 17 -8.47 -16.95 -8.94
C GLY A 17 -8.35 -16.64 -10.43
N ASN A 18 -7.21 -16.10 -10.88
CA ASN A 18 -7.04 -15.62 -12.25
C ASN A 18 -7.22 -16.70 -13.31
N ALA A 19 -6.88 -17.95 -13.01
CA ALA A 19 -7.07 -19.06 -13.94
C ALA A 19 -8.55 -19.23 -14.36
N ASN A 20 -9.49 -19.01 -13.43
CA ASN A 20 -10.92 -19.08 -13.72
C ASN A 20 -11.39 -17.89 -14.57
N LEU A 21 -10.89 -16.69 -14.27
CA LEU A 21 -11.16 -15.47 -15.04
C LEU A 21 -10.64 -15.59 -16.48
N GLN A 22 -9.41 -16.08 -16.66
CA GLN A 22 -8.82 -16.32 -17.98
C GLN A 22 -9.60 -17.38 -18.76
N THR A 23 -10.08 -18.44 -18.09
CA THR A 23 -10.90 -19.49 -18.71
C THR A 23 -12.20 -18.92 -19.24
N LEU A 24 -12.91 -18.14 -18.43
CA LEU A 24 -14.16 -17.50 -18.83
C LEU A 24 -13.95 -16.48 -19.95
N THR A 25 -12.92 -15.64 -19.84
CA THR A 25 -12.58 -14.63 -20.85
C THR A 25 -12.24 -15.28 -22.20
N THR A 26 -11.43 -16.34 -22.17
CA THR A 26 -11.04 -17.08 -23.39
C THR A 26 -12.26 -17.76 -24.03
N TYR A 27 -13.13 -18.36 -23.22
CA TYR A 27 -14.37 -18.96 -23.70
C TYR A 27 -15.26 -17.95 -24.41
N LEU A 28 -15.55 -16.82 -23.75
CA LEU A 28 -16.39 -15.76 -24.33
C LEU A 28 -15.74 -15.13 -25.57
N HIS A 29 -14.41 -15.06 -25.64
CA HIS A 29 -13.70 -14.55 -26.81
C HIS A 29 -13.80 -15.49 -28.03
N GLN A 30 -13.75 -16.81 -27.81
CA GLN A 30 -13.80 -17.82 -28.86
C GLN A 30 -15.22 -18.24 -29.27
N THR A 31 -16.22 -17.99 -28.41
CA THR A 31 -17.64 -18.30 -28.67
C THR A 31 -18.49 -17.02 -28.72
N PRO A 32 -18.41 -16.22 -29.81
CA PRO A 32 -19.11 -14.94 -29.91
C PRO A 32 -20.64 -15.06 -30.07
N SER A 33 -21.21 -16.26 -30.05
CA SER A 33 -22.61 -16.55 -30.40
C SER A 33 -23.66 -15.92 -29.48
N PHE A 34 -23.27 -15.39 -28.32
CA PHE A 34 -24.22 -14.88 -27.31
C PHE A 34 -24.41 -13.35 -27.29
N ASN A 35 -23.83 -12.57 -28.21
CA ASN A 35 -23.89 -11.09 -28.17
C ASN A 35 -23.40 -10.51 -26.81
N LEU A 36 -22.54 -11.25 -26.11
CA LEU A 36 -21.96 -10.92 -24.80
C LEU A 36 -20.60 -10.21 -24.95
N GLY A 37 -20.36 -9.51 -26.06
CA GLY A 37 -19.04 -8.95 -26.39
C GLY A 37 -18.46 -8.04 -25.29
N TYR A 38 -19.32 -7.33 -24.55
CA TYR A 38 -18.90 -6.49 -23.43
C TYR A 38 -18.43 -7.30 -22.20
N TYR A 39 -19.04 -8.45 -21.93
CA TYR A 39 -18.71 -9.28 -20.75
C TYR A 39 -17.30 -9.87 -20.81
N VAL A 40 -16.72 -9.99 -22.00
CA VAL A 40 -15.31 -10.39 -22.21
C VAL A 40 -14.36 -9.46 -21.45
N TYR A 41 -14.70 -8.19 -21.28
CA TYR A 41 -13.83 -7.20 -20.64
C TYR A 41 -14.03 -7.06 -19.13
N CYS A 42 -15.15 -7.52 -18.59
CA CYS A 42 -15.48 -7.33 -17.16
C CYS A 42 -14.48 -8.00 -16.23
N GLY A 43 -14.12 -9.26 -16.50
CA GLY A 43 -13.12 -10.00 -15.71
C GLY A 43 -11.74 -9.34 -15.73
N PRO A 44 -11.16 -9.10 -16.92
CA PRO A 44 -9.90 -8.36 -17.05
C PRO A 44 -9.93 -6.97 -16.40
N ALA A 45 -11.01 -6.21 -16.57
CA ALA A 45 -11.15 -4.87 -15.97
C ALA A 45 -11.20 -4.93 -14.44
N GLN A 46 -11.87 -5.94 -13.86
CA GLN A 46 -11.92 -6.12 -12.41
C GLN A 46 -10.53 -6.44 -11.84
N LEU A 47 -9.80 -7.38 -12.45
CA LEU A 47 -8.44 -7.73 -12.01
C LEU A 47 -7.49 -6.54 -12.15
N ALA A 48 -7.52 -5.85 -13.29
CA ALA A 48 -6.73 -4.64 -13.53
C ALA A 48 -7.04 -3.56 -12.48
N SER A 49 -8.31 -3.38 -12.10
CA SER A 49 -8.73 -2.40 -11.10
C SER A 49 -8.21 -2.72 -9.70
N ILE A 50 -8.26 -3.99 -9.28
CA ILE A 50 -7.67 -4.44 -8.01
C ILE A 50 -6.17 -4.13 -8.00
N VAL A 51 -5.45 -4.51 -9.07
CA VAL A 51 -4.01 -4.29 -9.20
C VAL A 51 -3.65 -2.81 -9.22
N GLY A 52 -4.38 -2.00 -9.99
CA GLY A 52 -4.16 -0.56 -10.09
C GLY A 52 -4.32 0.14 -8.73
N ILE A 53 -5.42 -0.14 -8.01
CA ILE A 53 -5.65 0.42 -6.67
C ILE A 53 -4.54 -0.02 -5.70
N MET A 54 -4.14 -1.29 -5.76
CA MET A 54 -3.13 -1.82 -4.84
C MET A 54 -1.71 -1.33 -5.15
N THR A 55 -1.41 -0.92 -6.38
CA THR A 55 -0.09 -0.40 -6.79
C THR A 55 0.37 0.74 -5.90
N ALA A 56 -0.45 1.79 -5.76
CA ALA A 56 -0.13 2.92 -4.89
C ALA A 56 0.04 2.50 -3.42
N THR A 57 -0.79 1.58 -2.92
CA THR A 57 -0.70 1.10 -1.54
C THR A 57 0.57 0.31 -1.26
N LEU A 58 1.01 -0.52 -2.21
CA LEU A 58 2.26 -1.29 -2.09
C LEU A 58 3.48 -0.37 -2.07
N ILE A 59 3.50 0.64 -2.94
CA ILE A 59 4.57 1.65 -2.94
C ILE A 59 4.57 2.41 -1.61
N GLN A 60 3.42 2.86 -1.12
CA GLN A 60 3.33 3.55 0.17
C GLN A 60 3.80 2.68 1.34
N MET A 61 3.47 1.38 1.30
CA MET A 61 3.92 0.41 2.31
C MET A 61 5.45 0.27 2.32
N TRP A 62 6.07 0.25 1.14
CA TRP A 62 7.53 0.14 0.99
C TRP A 62 8.28 1.30 1.65
N PHE A 63 7.74 2.53 1.55
CA PHE A 63 8.40 3.71 2.09
C PHE A 63 8.06 4.00 3.56
N ASN A 64 7.14 3.25 4.18
CA ASN A 64 6.79 3.38 5.60
C ASN A 64 8.06 3.26 6.48
N PRO A 65 8.33 4.18 7.43
CA PRO A 65 7.45 5.20 8.00
C PRO A 65 7.33 6.53 7.23
N ARG A 66 8.05 6.69 6.11
CA ARG A 66 8.03 7.91 5.30
C ARG A 66 6.79 7.98 4.41
N LEU A 67 6.21 9.16 4.30
CA LEU A 67 5.10 9.42 3.39
C LEU A 67 5.65 9.70 1.98
N VAL A 68 5.15 8.98 0.97
CA VAL A 68 5.40 9.33 -0.44
C VAL A 68 4.53 10.53 -0.81
N THR A 69 5.13 11.70 -0.95
CA THR A 69 4.41 12.96 -1.24
C THR A 69 4.16 13.17 -2.74
N GLN A 70 4.87 12.46 -3.61
CA GLN A 70 4.66 12.51 -5.07
C GLN A 70 3.43 11.68 -5.50
N THR A 71 2.23 12.12 -5.10
CA THR A 71 0.96 11.43 -5.39
C THR A 71 0.67 11.29 -6.88
N TRP A 72 1.09 12.26 -7.70
CA TRP A 72 0.95 12.19 -9.16
C TRP A 72 1.71 11.00 -9.75
N LEU A 73 2.88 10.67 -9.19
CA LEU A 73 3.71 9.58 -9.67
C LEU A 73 3.08 8.23 -9.31
N LEU A 74 2.53 8.12 -8.09
CA LEU A 74 1.73 6.96 -7.69
C LEU A 74 0.52 6.76 -8.61
N LEU A 75 -0.16 7.83 -9.00
CA LEU A 75 -1.29 7.79 -9.92
C LEU A 75 -0.87 7.31 -11.31
N VAL A 76 0.22 7.86 -11.86
CA VAL A 76 0.74 7.45 -13.18
C VAL A 76 1.11 5.97 -13.18
N PHE A 77 1.88 5.50 -12.20
CA PHE A 77 2.25 4.08 -12.13
C PHE A 77 1.05 3.16 -11.90
N SER A 78 0.04 3.62 -11.15
CA SER A 78 -1.19 2.86 -10.96
C SER A 78 -1.99 2.73 -12.27
N LEU A 79 -2.07 3.79 -13.07
CA LEU A 79 -2.71 3.76 -14.40
C LEU A 79 -1.93 2.89 -15.39
N VAL A 80 -0.60 3.00 -15.40
CA VAL A 80 0.26 2.15 -16.24
C VAL A 80 0.08 0.68 -15.88
N ASN A 81 0.08 0.36 -14.58
CA ASN A 81 -0.09 -1.02 -14.13
C ASN A 81 -1.49 -1.56 -14.47
N TRP A 82 -2.52 -0.73 -14.29
CA TRP A 82 -3.89 -1.05 -14.69
C TRP A 82 -3.97 -1.38 -16.18
N PHE A 83 -3.44 -0.50 -17.03
CA PHE A 83 -3.48 -0.68 -18.49
C PHE A 83 -2.70 -1.92 -18.92
N LEU A 84 -1.53 -2.16 -18.33
CA LEU A 84 -0.70 -3.33 -18.62
C LEU A 84 -1.45 -4.64 -18.31
N VAL A 85 -2.01 -4.78 -17.11
CA VAL A 85 -2.75 -5.98 -16.71
C VAL A 85 -4.00 -6.14 -17.55
N PHE A 86 -4.76 -5.06 -17.80
CA PHE A 86 -5.94 -5.11 -18.65
C PHE A 86 -5.59 -5.59 -20.07
N ALA A 87 -4.52 -5.05 -20.67
CA ALA A 87 -4.11 -5.40 -22.01
C ALA A 87 -3.68 -6.87 -22.13
N LEU A 88 -2.93 -7.36 -21.14
CA LEU A 88 -2.49 -8.76 -21.08
C LEU A 88 -3.68 -9.72 -20.97
N GLU A 89 -4.59 -9.45 -20.03
CA GLU A 89 -5.72 -10.33 -19.72
C GLU A 89 -6.84 -10.28 -20.78
N ALA A 90 -7.11 -9.10 -21.36
CA ALA A 90 -8.19 -8.93 -22.33
C ALA A 90 -7.79 -9.29 -23.77
N PHE A 91 -6.53 -9.04 -24.18
CA PHE A 91 -6.13 -9.16 -25.58
C PHE A 91 -5.03 -10.18 -25.84
N VAL A 92 -4.05 -10.31 -24.94
CA VAL A 92 -2.88 -11.16 -25.19
C VAL A 92 -3.17 -12.62 -24.82
N PHE A 93 -3.57 -12.89 -23.58
CA PHE A 93 -3.77 -14.25 -23.10
C PHE A 93 -4.90 -15.00 -23.81
N PRO A 94 -6.07 -14.39 -24.12
CA PRO A 94 -7.13 -15.07 -24.84
C PRO A 94 -6.72 -15.49 -26.26
N ARG A 95 -5.87 -14.70 -26.94
CA ARG A 95 -5.37 -14.99 -28.30
C ARG A 95 -4.24 -16.01 -28.31
N MET A 96 -3.45 -16.10 -27.23
CA MET A 96 -2.40 -17.11 -27.09
C MET A 96 -2.95 -18.51 -26.75
N SER A 97 -4.21 -18.59 -26.34
CA SER A 97 -4.83 -19.84 -25.90
C SER A 97 -5.57 -20.53 -27.05
N SER A 98 -5.27 -21.81 -27.26
CA SER A 98 -6.03 -22.69 -28.17
C SER A 98 -6.98 -23.59 -27.39
N SER A 99 -8.15 -23.85 -27.96
CA SER A 99 -9.11 -24.83 -27.45
C SER A 99 -8.67 -26.24 -27.87
N VAL A 100 -8.47 -27.11 -26.89
CA VAL A 100 -8.21 -28.53 -27.10
C VAL A 100 -9.26 -29.37 -26.38
N PRO A 101 -9.64 -30.54 -26.89
CA PRO A 101 -10.54 -31.45 -26.18
C PRO A 101 -9.93 -31.85 -24.83
N GLY A 102 -10.72 -31.74 -23.76
CA GLY A 102 -10.32 -32.10 -22.40
C GLY A 102 -11.29 -33.07 -21.73
N PRO A 103 -10.89 -33.67 -20.59
CA PRO A 103 -11.78 -34.55 -19.84
C PRO A 103 -12.97 -33.76 -19.27
N CYS A 104 -14.18 -34.31 -19.42
CA CYS A 104 -15.38 -33.73 -18.84
C CYS A 104 -15.45 -33.98 -17.33
N GLY A 105 -15.79 -32.94 -16.56
CA GLY A 105 -16.09 -33.11 -15.13
C GLY A 105 -17.42 -33.84 -14.88
N LEU A 106 -18.33 -33.85 -15.86
CA LEU A 106 -19.62 -34.56 -15.82
C LEU A 106 -19.80 -35.40 -17.08
N ALA A 107 -20.33 -36.62 -16.92
CA ALA A 107 -20.58 -37.56 -18.01
C ALA A 107 -21.63 -37.07 -19.04
N THR A 108 -22.45 -36.09 -18.68
CA THR A 108 -23.51 -35.52 -19.54
C THR A 108 -23.06 -34.29 -20.33
N SER A 109 -21.82 -33.83 -20.17
CA SER A 109 -21.32 -32.63 -20.85
C SER A 109 -20.76 -32.95 -22.24
N THR A 110 -21.17 -32.20 -23.25
CA THR A 110 -20.69 -32.33 -24.64
C THR A 110 -19.67 -31.26 -25.04
N GLY A 111 -19.40 -30.28 -24.17
CA GLY A 111 -18.58 -29.09 -24.44
C GLY A 111 -17.29 -29.01 -23.61
N CYS A 112 -16.53 -30.10 -23.54
CA CYS A 112 -15.36 -30.19 -22.66
C CYS A 112 -14.11 -29.66 -23.36
N LEU A 113 -13.95 -28.35 -23.27
CA LEU A 113 -12.81 -27.62 -23.81
C LEU A 113 -11.81 -27.35 -22.68
N GLN A 114 -10.56 -27.69 -22.93
CA GLN A 114 -9.43 -27.28 -22.12
C GLN A 114 -8.62 -26.24 -22.90
N TYR A 115 -8.09 -25.27 -22.18
CA TYR A 115 -7.28 -24.19 -22.75
C TYR A 115 -5.82 -24.42 -22.44
N THR A 116 -4.99 -24.49 -23.48
CA THR A 116 -3.58 -24.88 -23.40
C THR A 116 -2.70 -23.86 -22.66
N ALA A 117 -2.96 -22.56 -22.88
CA ALA A 117 -2.08 -21.49 -22.41
C ALA A 117 -2.35 -21.06 -20.95
N ILE A 118 -3.51 -21.38 -20.37
CA ILE A 118 -3.93 -20.86 -19.05
C ILE A 118 -3.04 -21.40 -17.93
N LYS A 119 -2.59 -22.66 -18.00
CA LYS A 119 -1.68 -23.25 -17.01
C LYS A 119 -0.35 -22.51 -16.89
N ARG A 120 0.07 -21.79 -17.94
CA ARG A 120 1.32 -21.02 -17.98
C ARG A 120 1.10 -19.52 -17.82
N ASN A 121 -0.06 -19.00 -18.24
CA ASN A 121 -0.30 -17.55 -18.31
C ASN A 121 -0.91 -16.96 -17.03
N PHE A 122 -1.50 -17.76 -16.15
CA PHE A 122 -2.25 -17.25 -14.98
C PHE A 122 -1.41 -16.39 -14.02
N TYR A 123 -0.09 -16.65 -13.93
CA TYR A 123 0.83 -15.90 -13.07
C TYR A 123 1.58 -14.77 -13.79
N LEU A 124 1.54 -14.72 -15.13
CA LEU A 124 2.33 -13.76 -15.91
C LEU A 124 1.90 -12.31 -15.66
N SER A 125 0.60 -12.05 -15.48
CA SER A 125 0.10 -10.72 -15.11
C SER A 125 0.58 -10.29 -13.72
N ALA A 126 0.69 -11.22 -12.77
CA ALA A 126 1.24 -10.95 -11.45
C ALA A 126 2.73 -10.56 -11.51
N VAL A 127 3.51 -11.29 -12.32
CA VAL A 127 4.93 -11.00 -12.53
C VAL A 127 5.12 -9.64 -13.21
N ALA A 128 4.38 -9.38 -14.28
CA ALA A 128 4.45 -8.11 -15.01
C ALA A 128 4.07 -6.92 -14.10
N SER A 129 2.99 -7.05 -13.34
CA SER A 129 2.56 -6.03 -12.38
C SER A 129 3.59 -5.78 -11.28
N SER A 130 4.19 -6.85 -10.74
CA SER A 130 5.23 -6.73 -9.72
C SER A 130 6.46 -5.99 -10.26
N GLY A 131 6.81 -6.21 -11.53
CA GLY A 131 7.86 -5.44 -12.21
C GLY A 131 7.58 -3.95 -12.25
N VAL A 132 6.34 -3.53 -12.58
CA VAL A 132 5.94 -2.11 -12.58
C VAL A 132 6.07 -1.49 -11.19
N VAL A 133 5.64 -2.19 -10.14
CA VAL A 133 5.78 -1.72 -8.76
C VAL A 133 7.25 -1.51 -8.37
N LEU A 134 8.15 -2.45 -8.72
CA LEU A 134 9.58 -2.32 -8.44
C LEU A 134 10.22 -1.14 -9.18
N VAL A 135 9.86 -0.93 -10.44
CA VAL A 135 10.32 0.24 -11.21
C VAL A 135 9.81 1.53 -10.57
N ALA A 136 8.55 1.59 -10.16
CA ALA A 136 7.96 2.74 -9.48
C ALA A 136 8.71 3.09 -8.18
N ILE A 137 9.02 2.07 -7.37
CA ILE A 137 9.83 2.22 -6.15
C ILE A 137 11.20 2.83 -6.50
N GLY A 138 11.88 2.30 -7.53
CA GLY A 138 13.15 2.83 -8.01
C GLY A 138 13.06 4.31 -8.44
N CYS A 139 12.01 4.69 -9.18
CA CYS A 139 11.77 6.07 -9.57
C CYS A 139 11.57 7.01 -8.38
N VAL A 140 10.80 6.60 -7.36
CA VAL A 140 10.62 7.38 -6.13
C VAL A 140 11.96 7.57 -5.41
N TYR A 141 12.80 6.53 -5.34
CA TYR A 141 14.15 6.67 -4.76
C TYR A 141 15.01 7.66 -5.52
N LEU A 142 15.06 7.58 -6.85
CA LEU A 142 15.86 8.48 -7.68
C LEU A 142 15.41 9.94 -7.55
N ILE A 143 14.09 10.18 -7.53
CA ILE A 143 13.53 11.52 -7.35
C ILE A 143 13.84 12.05 -5.94
N SER A 144 13.64 11.23 -4.91
CA SER A 144 13.96 11.61 -3.53
C SER A 144 15.46 11.91 -3.36
N LEU A 145 16.34 11.13 -3.98
CA LEU A 145 17.79 11.39 -3.99
C LEU A 145 18.16 12.69 -4.72
N LYS A 146 17.53 12.97 -5.87
CA LYS A 146 17.76 14.20 -6.63
C LYS A 146 17.27 15.43 -5.86
N GLN A 147 16.10 15.34 -5.23
CA GLN A 147 15.52 16.42 -4.43
C GLN A 147 16.30 16.65 -3.12
N ARG A 148 16.92 15.62 -2.55
CA ARG A 148 17.83 15.81 -1.39
C ARG A 148 18.99 16.76 -1.70
N LYS A 149 19.46 16.77 -2.95
CA LYS A 149 20.58 17.64 -3.42
C LYS A 149 20.15 19.06 -3.79
N THR A 150 18.86 19.29 -4.05
CA THR A 150 18.35 20.53 -4.67
C THR A 150 17.27 21.24 -3.85
N GLY A 151 16.69 20.56 -2.86
CA GLY A 151 15.57 21.07 -2.08
C GLY A 151 15.96 22.08 -1.02
N HIS A 152 15.05 23.01 -0.74
CA HIS A 152 15.16 24.01 0.32
C HIS A 152 15.18 23.31 1.70
N VAL A 153 15.88 23.92 2.66
CA VAL A 153 16.02 23.40 4.03
C VAL A 153 15.10 24.23 4.91
N VAL A 154 14.14 23.60 5.58
CA VAL A 154 13.35 24.28 6.61
C VAL A 154 14.25 24.49 7.83
N PRO A 155 14.36 25.72 8.37
CA PRO A 155 15.16 25.96 9.56
C PRO A 155 14.74 25.05 10.72
N SER A 156 15.70 24.43 11.41
CA SER A 156 15.44 23.55 12.57
C SER A 156 14.81 24.28 13.76
N ALA A 157 14.88 25.62 13.77
CA ALA A 157 14.24 26.49 14.75
C ALA A 157 12.73 26.73 14.49
N HIS A 158 12.16 26.16 13.43
CA HIS A 158 10.74 26.30 13.15
C HIS A 158 9.91 25.72 14.30
N SER A 159 8.97 26.51 14.84
CA SER A 159 8.19 26.21 16.05
C SER A 159 7.54 24.83 16.01
N VAL A 160 7.00 24.44 14.86
CA VAL A 160 6.38 23.13 14.61
C VAL A 160 7.39 21.98 14.66
N LEU A 161 8.59 22.15 14.11
CA LEU A 161 9.66 21.14 14.14
C LEU A 161 10.24 20.98 15.55
N THR A 162 10.40 22.10 16.26
CA THR A 162 10.82 22.10 17.66
C THR A 162 9.77 21.44 18.56
N TYR A 163 8.48 21.73 18.36
CA TYR A 163 7.38 21.12 19.11
C TYR A 163 7.28 19.61 18.89
N LEU A 164 7.43 19.16 17.64
CA LEU A 164 7.41 17.72 17.29
C LEU A 164 8.76 17.02 17.51
N ARG A 165 9.80 17.77 17.88
CA ARG A 165 11.20 17.35 17.99
C ARG A 165 11.70 16.58 16.76
N VAL A 166 11.28 17.03 15.58
CA VAL A 166 11.71 16.46 14.29
C VAL A 166 12.92 17.24 13.80
N PRO A 167 14.10 16.62 13.61
CA PRO A 167 15.31 17.34 13.21
C PRO A 167 15.23 17.86 11.77
N ASP A 168 14.49 17.16 10.90
CA ASP A 168 14.29 17.52 9.49
C ASP A 168 13.00 16.87 8.97
N LEU A 169 12.15 17.63 8.27
CA LEU A 169 10.94 17.10 7.61
C LEU A 169 11.27 15.99 6.59
N ARG A 170 12.49 15.97 6.04
CA ARG A 170 12.98 14.91 5.13
C ARG A 170 13.05 13.53 5.80
N SER A 171 13.03 13.47 7.12
CA SER A 171 12.92 12.20 7.84
C SER A 171 11.52 11.59 7.74
N THR A 172 10.50 12.40 7.45
CA THR A 172 9.07 12.04 7.46
C THR A 172 8.47 11.98 6.05
N VAL A 173 8.98 12.75 5.08
CA VAL A 173 8.47 12.79 3.70
C VAL A 173 9.56 12.51 2.65
N THR A 174 9.18 11.89 1.53
CA THR A 174 10.11 11.62 0.40
C THR A 174 10.45 12.87 -0.41
N SER A 175 9.55 13.87 -0.42
CA SER A 175 9.74 15.19 -1.03
C SER A 175 9.09 16.28 -0.19
N LEU A 176 9.75 17.45 -0.17
CA LEU A 176 9.24 18.69 0.42
C LEU A 176 8.55 19.59 -0.61
N GLU A 177 8.58 19.22 -1.89
CA GLU A 177 8.00 20.00 -2.98
C GLU A 177 6.46 19.91 -2.91
N GLY A 178 5.78 21.06 -2.90
CA GLY A 178 4.32 21.15 -2.68
C GLY A 178 3.86 20.98 -1.22
N CYS A 179 4.80 20.72 -0.31
CA CYS A 179 4.57 20.57 1.13
C CYS A 179 4.92 21.83 1.94
N LEU A 180 5.62 22.78 1.31
CA LEU A 180 6.07 24.03 1.89
C LEU A 180 5.44 25.19 1.13
N GLN A 181 4.81 26.11 1.84
CA GLN A 181 4.30 27.36 1.31
C GLN A 181 5.17 28.49 1.84
N HIS A 182 5.86 29.21 0.96
CA HIS A 182 6.61 30.39 1.35
C HIS A 182 5.65 31.57 1.38
N ASN A 183 5.48 32.21 2.53
CA ASN A 183 4.74 33.45 2.60
C ASN A 183 5.65 34.57 2.08
N ASN A 184 5.26 35.14 0.94
CA ASN A 184 6.01 36.25 0.36
C ASN A 184 5.82 37.52 1.21
N ALA A 185 6.94 38.21 1.43
CA ALA A 185 7.12 39.54 2.05
C ALA A 185 7.54 39.54 3.54
N ALA A 186 8.84 39.82 3.74
CA ALA A 186 9.47 40.35 4.97
C ALA A 186 9.76 39.42 6.16
N SER A 187 9.32 38.16 6.17
CA SER A 187 9.70 37.19 7.20
C SER A 187 10.06 35.85 6.57
N ASP A 188 11.13 35.21 7.05
CA ASP A 188 11.60 33.87 6.63
C ASP A 188 10.68 32.76 7.19
N ASP A 189 9.36 32.98 7.09
CA ASP A 189 8.33 32.11 7.63
C ASP A 189 7.89 31.11 6.55
N VAL A 190 8.28 29.86 6.76
CA VAL A 190 7.94 28.73 5.89
C VAL A 190 6.70 28.03 6.44
N GLY A 191 5.55 28.22 5.78
CA GLY A 191 4.34 27.45 6.08
C GLY A 191 4.51 25.98 5.74
N ILE A 192 4.16 25.09 6.66
CA ILE A 192 4.17 23.63 6.47
C ILE A 192 2.73 23.18 6.23
N ASP A 193 2.50 22.37 5.20
CA ASP A 193 1.17 21.79 4.94
C ASP A 193 0.67 21.00 6.17
N ALA A 194 -0.54 21.34 6.62
CA ALA A 194 -1.23 20.66 7.71
C ALA A 194 -1.41 19.15 7.44
N GLY A 195 -1.42 18.72 6.16
CA GLY A 195 -1.39 17.32 5.74
C GLY A 195 -0.19 16.53 6.26
N ILE A 196 0.98 17.15 6.36
CA ILE A 196 2.19 16.56 6.99
C ILE A 196 2.02 16.51 8.51
N LEU A 197 1.29 17.48 9.05
CA LEU A 197 0.98 17.66 10.47
C LEU A 197 -0.30 16.96 10.92
N LEU A 198 -0.86 16.02 10.14
CA LEU A 198 -2.02 15.19 10.48
C LEU A 198 -1.74 14.19 11.64
N THR A 199 -1.07 14.70 12.67
CA THR A 199 -0.79 14.15 13.99
C THR A 199 -1.92 14.55 14.95
N LYS A 200 -3.18 14.52 14.52
CA LYS A 200 -4.28 15.06 15.35
C LYS A 200 -5.05 14.03 16.17
N ASN A 201 -4.75 12.75 16.05
CA ASN A 201 -5.38 11.74 16.90
C ASN A 201 -4.33 10.73 17.36
N MET A 202 -3.89 10.89 18.62
CA MET A 202 -2.98 9.97 19.30
C MET A 202 -3.78 9.17 20.33
N LEU A 203 -3.55 7.86 20.40
CA LEU A 203 -4.14 6.97 21.39
C LEU A 203 -3.03 6.37 22.22
N GLN A 204 -3.23 6.35 23.54
CA GLN A 204 -2.30 5.69 24.44
C GLN A 204 -2.43 4.19 24.25
N VAL A 205 -1.33 3.56 23.85
CA VAL A 205 -1.26 2.12 23.56
C VAL A 205 -0.65 1.35 24.74
N SER A 206 0.18 2.04 25.53
CA SER A 206 0.86 1.53 26.72
C SER A 206 1.05 2.66 27.73
N ASP A 207 1.35 2.33 28.98
CA ASP A 207 1.66 3.29 30.05
C ASP A 207 2.83 4.22 29.71
N THR A 208 3.68 3.81 28.76
CA THR A 208 4.89 4.52 28.36
C THR A 208 4.81 5.10 26.95
N VAL A 209 3.75 4.82 26.18
CA VAL A 209 3.75 5.07 24.73
C VAL A 209 2.38 5.49 24.18
N LEU A 210 2.38 6.60 23.44
CA LEU A 210 1.30 7.09 22.58
C LEU A 210 1.62 6.85 21.11
N THR A 211 0.64 6.38 20.35
CA THR A 211 0.77 6.17 18.91
C THR A 211 -0.45 6.74 18.18
N ARG A 212 -0.35 6.93 16.86
CA ARG A 212 -1.49 7.44 16.07
C ARG A 212 -2.68 6.48 16.12
N THR A 213 -3.91 7.01 16.16
CA THR A 213 -5.14 6.19 16.09
C THR A 213 -5.20 5.30 14.85
N THR A 214 -4.58 5.72 13.75
CA THR A 214 -4.46 4.92 12.52
C THR A 214 -3.66 3.64 12.71
N ASN A 215 -2.83 3.57 13.76
CA ASN A 215 -1.97 2.44 14.08
C ASN A 215 -2.61 1.46 15.07
N VAL A 216 -3.73 1.84 15.70
CA VAL A 216 -4.46 1.01 16.68
C VAL A 216 -4.91 -0.33 16.11
N GLN A 217 -5.20 -0.37 14.80
CA GLN A 217 -5.55 -1.61 14.11
C GLN A 217 -4.43 -2.66 14.17
N TYR A 218 -3.16 -2.23 14.09
CA TYR A 218 -2.01 -3.11 14.19
C TYR A 218 -1.80 -3.60 15.62
N GLU A 219 -2.05 -2.73 16.60
CA GLU A 219 -2.00 -3.08 18.01
C GLU A 219 -3.04 -4.16 18.35
N LEU A 220 -4.29 -4.00 17.90
CA LEU A 220 -5.36 -4.96 18.10
C LEU A 220 -5.00 -6.34 17.54
N ILE A 221 -4.50 -6.38 16.31
CA ILE A 221 -4.04 -7.64 15.70
C ILE A 221 -2.86 -8.21 16.48
N TYR A 222 -1.90 -7.38 16.88
CA TYR A 222 -0.73 -7.80 17.66
C TYR A 222 -1.13 -8.42 19.02
N ARG A 223 -2.19 -7.92 19.67
CA ARG A 223 -2.76 -8.50 20.90
C ARG A 223 -3.40 -9.87 20.66
N LEU A 224 -4.04 -10.07 19.50
CA LEU A 224 -4.70 -11.32 19.12
C LEU A 224 -3.73 -12.43 18.69
N LEU A 225 -2.48 -12.11 18.36
CA LEU A 225 -1.48 -13.11 17.95
C LEU A 225 -1.05 -13.96 19.16
N PRO A 226 -1.16 -15.30 19.10
CA PRO A 226 -0.92 -16.16 20.25
C PRO A 226 0.56 -16.41 20.56
N THR A 227 1.44 -16.41 19.55
CA THR A 227 2.86 -16.77 19.72
C THR A 227 3.79 -15.56 19.60
N THR A 228 4.87 -15.56 20.39
CA THR A 228 5.92 -14.52 20.38
C THR A 228 6.61 -14.41 19.03
N PHE A 229 6.78 -15.54 18.33
CA PHE A 229 7.33 -15.56 16.97
C PHE A 229 6.44 -14.82 15.97
N LEU A 230 5.12 -15.12 15.93
CA LEU A 230 4.19 -14.40 15.05
C LEU A 230 4.13 -12.91 15.41
N LYS A 231 4.14 -12.57 16.70
CA LYS A 231 4.21 -11.17 17.15
C LYS A 231 5.44 -10.46 16.59
N ARG A 232 6.61 -11.08 16.64
CA ARG A 232 7.85 -10.47 16.12
C ARG A 232 7.82 -10.32 14.60
N LEU A 233 7.33 -11.32 13.88
CA LEU A 233 7.22 -11.32 12.42
C LEU A 233 6.19 -10.29 11.92
N TYR A 234 5.04 -10.21 12.62
CA TYR A 234 4.05 -9.17 12.37
C TYR A 234 4.60 -7.78 12.69
N SER A 235 5.31 -7.63 13.81
CA SER A 235 5.94 -6.37 14.18
C SER A 235 6.98 -5.91 13.17
N SER A 236 7.76 -6.82 12.57
CA SER A 236 8.74 -6.46 11.54
C SER A 236 8.08 -6.12 10.20
N THR A 237 6.95 -6.76 9.87
CA THR A 237 6.21 -6.49 8.63
C THR A 237 5.45 -5.17 8.67
N VAL A 238 4.93 -4.77 9.82
CA VAL A 238 4.30 -3.45 9.98
C VAL A 238 5.34 -2.33 9.97
N GLY A 239 6.56 -2.60 10.42
CA GLY A 239 7.65 -1.64 10.49
C GLY A 239 7.65 -0.81 11.79
N SER A 240 8.57 0.15 11.87
CA SER A 240 8.65 1.06 13.01
C SER A 240 7.60 2.17 12.90
N MET A 241 7.01 2.53 14.04
CA MET A 241 6.03 3.62 14.13
C MET A 241 6.60 4.73 14.99
N LEU A 242 6.29 5.96 14.62
CA LEU A 242 6.54 7.11 15.47
C LEU A 242 5.65 7.01 16.71
N VAL A 243 6.28 7.10 17.86
CA VAL A 243 5.61 7.09 19.16
C VAL A 243 6.07 8.26 20.01
N VAL A 244 5.17 8.76 20.86
CA VAL A 244 5.46 9.80 21.86
C VAL A 244 5.53 9.12 23.22
N HIS A 245 6.59 9.37 23.98
CA HIS A 245 6.75 8.72 25.28
C HIS A 245 5.85 9.37 26.33
N ILE A 246 5.33 8.55 27.23
CA ILE A 246 4.63 8.98 28.44
C ILE A 246 5.50 8.63 29.63
N GLU A 247 5.64 9.59 30.54
CA GLU A 247 6.27 9.35 31.82
C GLU A 247 5.34 9.86 32.92
N LYS A 248 5.00 9.01 33.90
CA LYS A 248 4.11 9.37 35.03
C LYS A 248 2.78 10.00 34.60
N ARG A 249 2.14 9.46 33.54
CA ARG A 249 0.88 9.95 32.93
C ARG A 249 0.94 11.34 32.29
N ALA A 250 2.14 11.92 32.15
CA ALA A 250 2.36 13.13 31.39
C ALA A 250 2.94 12.80 30.01
N LEU A 251 2.43 13.49 28.99
CA LEU A 251 3.01 13.51 27.65
C LEU A 251 4.43 14.09 27.74
N THR A 252 5.44 13.29 27.42
CA THR A 252 6.78 13.83 27.23
C THR A 252 6.89 14.42 25.82
N HIS A 253 7.63 15.51 25.66
CA HIS A 253 7.94 16.08 24.34
C HIS A 253 9.03 15.27 23.59
N VAL A 254 9.14 13.97 23.86
CA VAL A 254 10.13 13.08 23.26
C VAL A 254 9.40 12.10 22.36
N SER A 255 9.77 12.11 21.07
CA SER A 255 9.27 11.16 20.08
C SER A 255 10.39 10.21 19.65
N SER A 256 10.04 8.96 19.34
CA SER A 256 10.99 7.96 18.84
C SER A 256 10.29 6.98 17.90
N TYR A 257 11.05 6.29 17.06
CA TYR A 257 10.53 5.21 16.25
C TYR A 257 10.70 3.88 16.98
N LYS A 258 9.60 3.17 17.22
CA LYS A 258 9.59 1.84 17.87
C LYS A 258 8.84 0.83 17.02
N TYR A 259 9.26 -0.42 17.08
CA TYR A 259 8.47 -1.54 16.55
C TYR A 259 7.34 -1.91 17.52
N LEU A 260 6.25 -2.53 17.05
CA LEU A 260 5.11 -2.95 17.90
C LEU A 260 5.57 -3.78 19.12
N HIS A 261 6.54 -4.67 18.94
CA HIS A 261 7.06 -5.49 20.05
C HIS A 261 7.87 -4.70 21.10
N GLU A 262 8.31 -3.48 20.79
CA GLU A 262 9.07 -2.59 21.69
C GLU A 262 8.17 -1.59 22.43
N MET A 263 6.89 -1.50 22.06
CA MET A 263 5.94 -0.55 22.63
C MET A 263 5.31 -1.01 23.95
N GLY A 264 5.65 -2.22 24.44
CA GLY A 264 5.10 -2.74 25.69
C GLY A 264 3.58 -2.93 25.65
N ILE A 265 3.05 -3.34 24.49
CA ILE A 265 1.62 -3.51 24.24
C ILE A 265 1.07 -4.65 25.10
N GLY A 266 0.09 -4.34 25.96
CA GLY A 266 -0.59 -5.32 26.83
C GLY A 266 -0.13 -5.32 28.30
N GLY A 267 0.77 -4.43 28.70
CA GLY A 267 1.29 -4.35 30.07
C GLY A 267 0.74 -3.23 30.95
N GLY A 268 -0.35 -2.55 30.56
CA GLY A 268 -0.84 -1.35 31.26
C GLY A 268 -2.32 -1.41 31.66
N ASP A 269 -2.62 -0.81 32.81
CA ASP A 269 -3.97 -0.70 33.38
C ASP A 269 -4.69 0.54 32.84
N GLY A 270 -5.56 0.31 31.86
CA GLY A 270 -6.49 1.31 31.33
C GLY A 270 -5.95 2.10 30.12
N LEU A 271 -6.65 1.99 28.99
CA LEU A 271 -6.38 2.78 27.79
C LEU A 271 -7.05 4.15 27.94
N SER A 272 -6.28 5.23 27.92
CA SER A 272 -6.82 6.60 27.91
C SER A 272 -6.62 7.27 26.54
N GLY A 273 -7.65 7.93 26.04
CA GLY A 273 -7.56 8.74 24.82
C GLY A 273 -7.12 10.15 25.16
N TYR A 274 -6.12 10.68 24.46
CA TYR A 274 -5.71 12.08 24.58
C TYR A 274 -6.16 12.83 23.32
N PHE A 275 -7.03 13.82 23.49
CA PHE A 275 -7.31 14.80 22.44
C PHE A 275 -6.24 15.90 22.52
N VAL A 276 -5.48 16.09 21.43
CA VAL A 276 -4.53 17.19 21.27
C VAL A 276 -4.86 17.94 19.98
#